data_AF-A0A7Y6I5L3-F1
#
_entry.id   AF-A0A7Y6I5L3-F1
#
_cell.length_a   1.000
_cell.length_b   1.000
_cell.length_c   1.000
_cell.angle_alpha   90.00
_cell.angle_beta   90.00
_cell.angle_gamma   90.00
#
_symmetry.space_group_name_H-M   'P 1'
#
loop_
_entity.id
_entity.type
_entity.pdbx_description
1 polymer ?
#
loop_
_entity_poly.entity_id
_entity_poly.type
_entity_poly.pdbx_seq_one_letter_code
_entity_poly.pdbx_strand_id
1 'polypeptide(L)'
;MGLLLSGVLVWQASNAAFVGVTSNANNSWSAGTVNLTNDSGGTPMFHVTQMVPGQSGSRCIEITSASSVPVDVKFYTDVTALPVDDIRPYIDITVEDGTGGTFASCAGFTPSGGTEFTGTLQNLTTTRTTYANGLGPWALDGTPPDKLSFRISWQFHADAPPVAQAGSTPNVAFIWEAQS
;
A
#
# COMPACT_ATOMS: atom_id res chain seq x y z
N MET A 1 92.38 48.67 -3.72
CA MET A 1 92.07 47.49 -4.56
C MET A 1 91.47 46.44 -3.63
N GLY A 2 90.18 46.13 -3.59
CA GLY A 2 89.00 46.60 -4.30
C GLY A 2 87.76 45.95 -3.65
N LEU A 3 86.62 46.64 -3.74
CA LEU A 3 85.26 46.14 -4.02
C LEU A 3 84.82 44.82 -3.33
N LEU A 4 83.86 44.84 -2.37
CA LEU A 4 82.40 44.61 -2.54
C LEU A 4 82.01 43.56 -1.46
N LEU A 5 80.84 43.47 -0.81
CA LEU A 5 79.45 43.65 -1.18
C LEU A 5 78.63 43.74 0.12
N SER A 6 77.78 44.76 0.22
CA SER A 6 76.64 44.78 1.15
C SER A 6 75.64 43.70 0.73
N GLY A 7 75.36 42.74 1.61
CA GLY A 7 74.44 41.62 1.37
C GLY A 7 73.26 41.64 2.32
N VAL A 8 72.28 42.47 1.95
CA VAL A 8 70.83 42.49 2.26
C VAL A 8 70.27 41.45 3.25
N LEU A 9 69.52 41.99 4.23
CA LEU A 9 68.39 41.40 4.95
C LEU A 9 67.84 40.07 4.40
N VAL A 10 67.87 39.01 5.20
CA VAL A 10 66.89 37.91 5.05
C VAL A 10 65.86 38.07 6.16
N TRP A 11 64.79 38.72 5.75
CA TRP A 11 63.54 38.93 6.47
C TRP A 11 62.87 37.58 6.78
N GLN A 12 62.18 37.51 7.91
CA GLN A 12 61.44 36.33 8.35
C GLN A 12 60.57 35.76 7.24
N ALA A 13 60.68 34.46 6.99
CA ALA A 13 59.57 33.70 6.45
C ALA A 13 59.23 32.63 7.48
N SER A 14 58.44 33.01 8.50
CA SER A 14 57.63 32.03 9.21
C SER A 14 56.91 31.22 8.14
N ASN A 15 57.24 29.93 8.01
CA ASN A 15 56.41 29.01 7.25
C ASN A 15 55.06 28.95 7.98
N ALA A 16 54.16 29.86 7.62
CA ALA A 16 52.75 29.65 7.85
C ALA A 16 52.42 28.42 7.00
N ALA A 17 52.27 27.25 7.63
CA ALA A 17 51.55 26.18 6.99
C ALA A 17 50.17 26.75 6.68
N PHE A 18 49.90 27.05 5.41
CA PHE A 18 48.58 27.44 4.95
C PHE A 18 47.68 26.21 5.11
N VAL A 19 47.15 26.00 6.30
CA VAL A 19 46.15 24.97 6.55
C VAL A 19 44.80 25.66 6.46
N GLY A 20 44.22 25.62 5.26
CA GLY A 20 42.82 25.93 5.06
C GLY A 20 41.99 24.72 5.45
N VAL A 21 41.26 24.81 6.55
CA VAL A 21 40.26 23.79 6.92
C VAL A 21 38.90 24.33 6.49
N THR A 22 38.17 23.56 5.66
CA THR A 22 36.78 23.86 5.32
C THR A 22 35.90 22.76 5.91
N SER A 23 34.77 23.15 6.49
CA SER A 23 33.83 22.24 7.15
C SER A 23 32.47 22.32 6.46
N ASN A 24 31.88 21.17 6.14
CA ASN A 24 30.47 21.09 5.81
C ASN A 24 29.70 20.67 7.07
N ALA A 25 29.37 21.66 7.90
CA ALA A 25 28.58 21.46 9.11
C ALA A 25 27.08 21.40 8.78
N ASN A 26 26.31 20.65 9.58
CA ASN A 26 24.86 20.40 9.40
C ASN A 26 24.47 19.44 8.26
N ASN A 27 25.37 18.54 7.83
CA ASN A 27 24.93 17.39 7.05
C ASN A 27 24.03 16.49 7.90
N SER A 28 22.79 16.32 7.47
CA SER A 28 21.84 15.40 8.06
C SER A 28 21.26 14.50 6.98
N TRP A 29 21.02 13.25 7.34
CA TRP A 29 20.29 12.28 6.52
C TRP A 29 19.09 11.84 7.34
N SER A 30 17.91 11.86 6.74
CA SER A 30 16.71 11.25 7.29
C SER A 30 16.32 10.11 6.36
N ALA A 31 16.02 8.94 6.93
CA ALA A 31 15.39 7.87 6.17
C ALA A 31 13.93 8.25 5.85
N GLY A 32 13.45 7.79 4.71
CA GLY A 32 12.02 7.80 4.39
C GLY A 32 11.27 6.79 5.26
N THR A 33 9.99 7.05 5.54
CA THR A 33 9.12 6.11 6.25
C THR A 33 8.10 5.51 5.29
N VAL A 34 7.76 4.23 5.44
CA VAL A 34 6.63 3.58 4.76
C VAL A 34 5.58 3.26 5.82
N ASN A 35 4.39 3.83 5.70
CA ASN A 35 3.30 3.60 6.65
C ASN A 35 1.95 3.70 5.91
N LEU A 36 1.13 2.66 6.04
CA LEU A 36 -0.23 2.61 5.54
C LEU A 36 -1.22 2.48 6.70
N THR A 37 -2.30 3.23 6.64
CA THR A 37 -3.48 3.06 7.49
C THR A 37 -4.73 2.88 6.63
N ASN A 38 -5.80 2.37 7.24
CA ASN A 38 -7.11 2.32 6.63
C ASN A 38 -8.18 2.82 7.59
N ASP A 39 -9.36 3.14 7.07
CA ASP A 39 -10.46 3.73 7.81
C ASP A 39 -11.44 2.71 8.46
N SER A 40 -11.08 1.42 8.51
CA SER A 40 -11.93 0.37 9.12
C SER A 40 -12.01 0.37 10.64
N GLY A 41 -11.03 0.98 11.31
CA GLY A 41 -10.88 0.90 12.77
C GLY A 41 -10.77 -0.53 13.31
N GLY A 42 -10.36 -1.51 12.49
CA GLY A 42 -10.28 -2.93 12.86
C GLY A 42 -11.60 -3.70 12.69
N THR A 43 -12.64 -3.07 12.11
CA THR A 43 -13.93 -3.71 11.83
C THR A 43 -13.85 -4.50 10.52
N PRO A 44 -14.41 -5.72 10.45
CA PRO A 44 -14.44 -6.47 9.20
C PRO A 44 -15.28 -5.73 8.14
N MET A 45 -14.78 -5.69 6.91
CA MET A 45 -15.46 -5.03 5.80
C MET A 45 -16.79 -5.72 5.45
N PHE A 46 -16.83 -7.04 5.52
CA PHE A 46 -18.03 -7.85 5.32
C PHE A 46 -18.29 -8.74 6.53
N HIS A 47 -19.51 -8.63 7.06
CA HIS A 47 -20.07 -9.59 8.00
C HIS A 47 -21.53 -9.82 7.59
N VAL A 48 -21.72 -10.67 6.57
CA VAL A 48 -23.04 -10.95 6.00
C VAL A 48 -23.53 -12.25 6.62
N THR A 49 -24.64 -12.17 7.35
CA THR A 49 -25.32 -13.34 7.92
C THR A 49 -26.59 -13.63 7.12
N GLN A 50 -27.00 -14.90 7.10
CA GLN A 50 -28.24 -15.35 6.42
C GLN A 50 -28.31 -14.92 4.94
N MET A 51 -27.18 -15.07 4.23
CA MET A 51 -27.08 -14.70 2.83
C MET A 51 -28.03 -15.57 1.98
N VAL A 52 -28.81 -14.96 1.09
CA VAL A 52 -29.76 -15.68 0.22
C VAL A 52 -29.30 -15.64 -1.25
N PRO A 53 -29.58 -16.68 -2.05
CA PRO A 53 -29.20 -16.71 -3.47
C PRO A 53 -29.64 -15.45 -4.22
N GLY A 54 -28.74 -14.90 -5.05
CA GLY A 54 -28.96 -13.65 -5.79
C GLY A 54 -28.75 -12.37 -4.98
N GLN A 55 -28.54 -12.46 -3.66
CA GLN A 55 -28.19 -11.29 -2.85
C GLN A 55 -26.82 -10.74 -3.25
N SER A 56 -26.69 -9.41 -3.23
CA SER A 56 -25.44 -8.72 -3.52
C SER A 56 -25.23 -7.53 -2.60
N GLY A 57 -24.02 -6.99 -2.61
CA GLY A 57 -23.69 -5.77 -1.89
C GLY A 57 -22.30 -5.26 -2.25
N SER A 58 -21.99 -4.05 -1.78
CA SER A 58 -20.66 -3.46 -1.94
C SER A 58 -20.24 -2.71 -0.69
N ARG A 59 -18.94 -2.63 -0.46
CA ARG A 59 -18.31 -1.87 0.61
C ARG A 59 -17.08 -1.18 0.06
N CYS A 60 -16.81 0.01 0.58
CA CYS A 60 -15.62 0.77 0.22
C CYS A 60 -14.67 0.87 1.42
N ILE A 61 -13.41 1.14 1.12
CA ILE A 61 -12.35 1.37 2.09
C ILE A 61 -11.39 2.42 1.52
N GLU A 62 -10.94 3.35 2.35
CA GLU A 62 -9.87 4.30 1.99
C GLU A 62 -8.57 3.86 2.66
N ILE A 63 -7.52 3.72 1.85
CA ILE A 63 -6.15 3.49 2.29
C ILE A 63 -5.44 4.84 2.29
N THR A 64 -4.86 5.22 3.43
CA THR A 64 -4.05 6.44 3.56
C THR A 64 -2.59 6.07 3.74
N SER A 65 -1.73 6.61 2.87
CA SER A 65 -0.28 6.52 3.01
C SER A 65 0.27 7.76 3.68
N ALA A 66 1.06 7.54 4.73
CA ALA A 66 1.91 8.56 5.35
C ALA A 66 3.37 8.43 4.89
N SER A 67 3.61 7.72 3.77
CA SER A 67 4.97 7.48 3.29
C SER A 67 5.60 8.74 2.72
N SER A 68 6.86 9.01 3.08
CA SER A 68 7.64 10.17 2.57
C SER A 68 8.53 9.84 1.38
N VAL A 69 8.37 8.63 0.83
CA VAL A 69 9.06 8.14 -0.37
C VAL A 69 8.05 7.44 -1.27
N PRO A 70 8.30 7.34 -2.58
CA PRO A 70 7.44 6.58 -3.46
C PRO A 70 7.28 5.14 -2.99
N VAL A 71 6.06 4.61 -3.06
CA VAL A 71 5.74 3.21 -2.71
C VAL A 71 4.77 2.61 -3.70
N ASP A 72 4.90 1.31 -3.92
CA ASP A 72 3.92 0.50 -4.63
C ASP A 72 3.04 -0.27 -3.64
N VAL A 73 1.75 0.06 -3.65
CA VAL A 73 0.73 -0.67 -2.88
C VAL A 73 0.24 -1.85 -3.70
N LYS A 74 0.13 -3.02 -3.06
CA LYS A 74 -0.57 -4.18 -3.62
C LYS A 74 -1.61 -4.73 -2.67
N PHE A 75 -2.63 -5.34 -3.27
CA PHE A 75 -3.73 -5.99 -2.57
C PHE A 75 -3.65 -7.49 -2.72
N TYR A 76 -3.71 -8.22 -1.60
CA TYR A 76 -3.81 -9.67 -1.60
C TYR A 76 -4.69 -10.13 -0.43
N THR A 77 -4.89 -11.44 -0.36
CA THR A 77 -5.79 -12.05 0.62
C THR A 77 -5.07 -13.13 1.41
N ASP A 78 -5.57 -13.39 2.62
CA ASP A 78 -5.15 -14.53 3.43
C ASP A 78 -6.37 -15.25 3.98
N VAL A 79 -6.26 -16.57 4.15
CA VAL A 79 -7.34 -17.44 4.63
C VAL A 79 -6.79 -18.37 5.71
N THR A 80 -7.49 -18.41 6.86
CA THR A 80 -6.95 -19.11 8.05
C THR A 80 -7.44 -20.55 8.19
N ALA A 81 -8.68 -20.87 7.79
CA ALA A 81 -9.20 -22.24 7.72
C ALA A 81 -10.42 -22.34 6.82
N LEU A 82 -10.51 -23.39 6.00
CA LEU A 82 -11.66 -23.63 5.13
C LEU A 82 -12.78 -24.37 5.88
N PRO A 83 -14.05 -23.93 5.78
CA PRO A 83 -15.18 -24.69 6.28
C PRO A 83 -15.43 -25.92 5.41
N VAL A 84 -16.12 -26.92 5.97
CA VAL A 84 -16.50 -28.16 5.26
C VAL A 84 -17.44 -27.84 4.08
N ASP A 85 -18.38 -26.92 4.30
CA ASP A 85 -19.34 -26.45 3.30
C ASP A 85 -18.92 -25.06 2.77
N ASP A 86 -17.78 -25.02 2.07
CA ASP A 86 -17.20 -23.78 1.53
C ASP A 86 -18.04 -23.20 0.38
N ILE A 87 -18.56 -21.99 0.59
CA ILE A 87 -19.40 -21.28 -0.39
C ILE A 87 -18.64 -20.26 -1.23
N ARG A 88 -17.33 -20.07 -1.02
CA ARG A 88 -16.50 -19.17 -1.84
C ARG A 88 -16.58 -19.41 -3.36
N PRO A 89 -16.76 -20.65 -3.87
CA PRO A 89 -16.94 -20.86 -5.30
C PRO A 89 -18.22 -20.22 -5.87
N TYR A 90 -19.19 -19.90 -5.01
CA TYR A 90 -20.51 -19.36 -5.37
C TYR A 90 -20.67 -17.88 -5.02
N ILE A 91 -19.59 -17.21 -4.59
CA ILE A 91 -19.59 -15.77 -4.33
C ILE A 91 -18.74 -15.12 -5.40
N ASP A 92 -19.37 -14.36 -6.28
CA ASP A 92 -18.64 -13.48 -7.19
C ASP A 92 -18.14 -12.27 -6.42
N ILE A 93 -16.90 -11.87 -6.72
CA ILE A 93 -16.25 -10.70 -6.16
C ILE A 93 -15.73 -9.83 -7.30
N THR A 94 -15.95 -8.53 -7.15
CA THR A 94 -15.40 -7.49 -7.99
C THR A 94 -14.57 -6.55 -7.13
N VAL A 95 -13.33 -6.27 -7.52
CA VAL A 95 -12.46 -5.26 -6.89
C VAL A 95 -12.23 -4.14 -7.88
N GLU A 96 -12.46 -2.91 -7.47
CA GLU A 96 -12.19 -1.69 -8.24
C GLU A 96 -11.37 -0.73 -7.37
N ASP A 97 -10.35 -0.11 -7.95
CA ASP A 97 -9.67 1.03 -7.34
C ASP A 97 -10.35 2.35 -7.78
N GLY A 98 -10.10 3.40 -7.02
CA GLY A 98 -10.75 4.67 -7.23
C GLY A 98 -10.37 5.73 -6.23
N THR A 99 -11.21 6.75 -6.18
CA THR A 99 -11.13 7.86 -5.23
C THR A 99 -12.49 8.07 -4.56
N GLY A 100 -12.48 8.68 -3.37
CA GLY A 100 -13.69 8.92 -2.60
C GLY A 100 -14.27 7.65 -1.97
N GLY A 101 -15.50 7.73 -1.47
CA GLY A 101 -16.03 6.71 -0.56
C GLY A 101 -15.34 6.74 0.80
N THR A 102 -15.88 5.99 1.75
CA THR A 102 -15.31 5.78 3.09
C THR A 102 -15.60 4.34 3.51
N PHE A 103 -15.06 3.93 4.65
CA PHE A 103 -15.30 2.60 5.20
C PHE A 103 -16.78 2.26 5.18
N ALA A 104 -17.09 1.10 4.60
CA ALA A 104 -18.41 0.54 4.42
C ALA A 104 -19.41 1.35 3.56
N SER A 105 -19.06 2.55 3.08
CA SER A 105 -19.92 3.40 2.26
C SER A 105 -19.24 3.78 0.95
N CYS A 106 -19.85 3.38 -0.17
CA CYS A 106 -19.37 3.75 -1.49
C CYS A 106 -19.98 5.04 -2.03
N ALA A 107 -20.64 5.84 -1.19
CA ALA A 107 -21.16 7.14 -1.58
C ALA A 107 -20.00 8.06 -2.00
N GLY A 108 -20.08 8.63 -3.20
CA GLY A 108 -19.02 9.49 -3.76
C GLY A 108 -17.78 8.74 -4.26
N PHE A 109 -17.78 7.40 -4.25
CA PHE A 109 -16.72 6.61 -4.86
C PHE A 109 -16.74 6.78 -6.39
N THR A 110 -15.58 7.09 -6.96
CA THR A 110 -15.36 7.22 -8.41
C THR A 110 -14.24 6.27 -8.85
N PRO A 111 -14.52 5.25 -9.69
CA PRO A 111 -13.51 4.32 -10.18
C PRO A 111 -12.42 5.01 -11.02
N SER A 112 -11.18 4.52 -10.94
CA SER A 112 -10.01 5.11 -11.63
C SER A 112 -9.94 4.84 -13.14
N GLY A 113 -10.62 3.81 -13.64
CA GLY A 113 -10.55 3.46 -15.07
C GLY A 113 -10.78 1.99 -15.43
N GLY A 114 -11.01 1.09 -14.47
CA GLY A 114 -11.31 -0.31 -14.75
C GLY A 114 -11.63 -1.15 -13.51
N THR A 115 -11.86 -2.44 -13.73
CA THR A 115 -12.04 -3.44 -12.67
C THR A 115 -10.74 -4.21 -12.49
N GLU A 116 -10.19 -4.17 -11.28
CA GLU A 116 -8.91 -4.79 -10.91
C GLU A 116 -9.00 -6.31 -10.80
N PHE A 117 -10.18 -6.81 -10.43
CA PHE A 117 -10.47 -8.23 -10.39
C PHE A 117 -11.95 -8.52 -10.61
N THR A 118 -12.24 -9.58 -11.36
CA THR A 118 -13.57 -10.19 -11.45
C THR A 118 -13.42 -11.69 -11.43
N GLY A 119 -14.15 -12.36 -10.53
CA GLY A 119 -14.13 -13.81 -10.41
C GLY A 119 -14.75 -14.25 -9.09
N THR A 120 -14.62 -15.53 -8.76
CA THR A 120 -15.15 -16.04 -7.49
C THR A 120 -14.25 -15.65 -6.31
N LEU A 121 -14.81 -15.58 -5.11
CA LEU A 121 -14.05 -15.39 -3.87
C LEU A 121 -13.01 -16.50 -3.70
N GLN A 122 -13.30 -17.71 -4.18
CA GLN A 122 -12.33 -18.82 -4.20
C GLN A 122 -11.15 -18.49 -5.13
N ASN A 123 -11.41 -17.99 -6.33
CA ASN A 123 -10.34 -17.64 -7.27
C ASN A 123 -9.46 -16.52 -6.71
N LEU A 124 -10.07 -15.47 -6.13
CA LEU A 124 -9.33 -14.39 -5.49
C LEU A 124 -8.40 -14.93 -4.40
N THR A 125 -8.96 -15.72 -3.48
CA THR A 125 -8.25 -16.23 -2.29
C THR A 125 -7.26 -17.35 -2.55
N THR A 126 -7.21 -17.89 -3.77
CA THR A 126 -6.21 -18.90 -4.17
C THR A 126 -5.15 -18.34 -5.10
N THR A 127 -5.43 -17.25 -5.80
CA THR A 127 -4.51 -16.66 -6.79
C THR A 127 -3.80 -15.39 -6.31
N ARG A 128 -4.38 -14.67 -5.34
CA ARG A 128 -3.86 -13.39 -4.80
C ARG A 128 -3.57 -13.55 -3.31
N THR A 129 -2.44 -14.18 -2.99
CA THR A 129 -2.12 -14.65 -1.62
C THR A 129 -0.90 -13.99 -0.99
N THR A 130 -0.14 -13.23 -1.77
CA THR A 130 1.12 -12.60 -1.35
C THR A 130 1.31 -11.28 -2.08
N TYR A 131 2.25 -10.46 -1.63
CA TYR A 131 2.65 -9.26 -2.36
C TYR A 131 3.11 -9.57 -3.80
N ALA A 132 3.79 -10.70 -4.03
CA ALA A 132 4.32 -11.04 -5.35
C ALA A 132 3.21 -11.26 -6.41
N ASN A 133 2.08 -11.86 -6.01
CA ASN A 133 0.96 -12.19 -6.90
C ASN A 133 -0.30 -11.35 -6.68
N GLY A 134 -0.26 -10.35 -5.79
CA GLY A 134 -1.38 -9.45 -5.51
C GLY A 134 -1.85 -8.60 -6.70
N LEU A 135 -3.01 -7.96 -6.56
CA LEU A 135 -3.52 -6.95 -7.48
C LEU A 135 -2.73 -5.64 -7.34
N GLY A 136 -2.80 -4.79 -8.37
CA GLY A 136 -1.95 -3.61 -8.54
C GLY A 136 -0.69 -3.91 -9.38
N PRO A 137 0.40 -3.14 -9.23
CA PRO A 137 0.66 -2.16 -8.17
C PRO A 137 -0.07 -0.82 -8.39
N TRP A 138 -0.36 -0.12 -7.29
CA TRP A 138 -0.74 1.29 -7.30
C TRP A 138 0.41 2.12 -6.73
N ALA A 139 1.01 2.93 -7.58
CA ALA A 139 2.09 3.82 -7.20
C ALA A 139 1.53 5.01 -6.40
N LEU A 140 2.15 5.29 -5.25
CA LEU A 140 1.97 6.52 -4.49
C LEU A 140 3.29 7.29 -4.48
N ASP A 141 3.22 8.59 -4.69
CA ASP A 141 4.41 9.43 -4.91
C ASP A 141 5.22 9.69 -3.62
N GLY A 142 4.65 9.39 -2.46
CA GLY A 142 5.29 9.64 -1.18
C GLY A 142 5.14 11.09 -0.74
N THR A 143 3.98 11.68 -1.04
CA THR A 143 3.61 13.06 -0.70
C THR A 143 2.44 13.08 0.29
N PRO A 144 2.66 12.79 1.59
CA PRO A 144 1.58 12.59 2.55
C PRO A 144 0.62 13.78 2.67
N PRO A 145 -0.70 13.53 2.86
CA PRO A 145 -1.35 12.22 2.80
C PRO A 145 -1.72 11.83 1.37
N ASP A 146 -1.16 10.71 0.89
CA ASP A 146 -1.62 10.08 -0.36
C ASP A 146 -2.76 9.11 -0.03
N LYS A 147 -3.78 9.07 -0.88
CA LYS A 147 -4.99 8.27 -0.65
C LYS A 147 -5.31 7.40 -1.85
N LEU A 148 -5.75 6.18 -1.56
CA LEU A 148 -6.22 5.22 -2.54
C LEU A 148 -7.48 4.54 -2.01
N SER A 149 -8.58 4.63 -2.75
CA SER A 149 -9.84 4.02 -2.35
C SER A 149 -10.11 2.74 -3.13
N PHE A 150 -10.82 1.80 -2.50
CA PHE A 150 -11.28 0.58 -3.15
C PHE A 150 -12.76 0.39 -2.93
N ARG A 151 -13.45 -0.11 -3.97
CA ARG A 151 -14.78 -0.69 -3.88
C ARG A 151 -14.67 -2.20 -4.09
N ILE A 152 -15.14 -2.95 -3.10
CA ILE A 152 -15.31 -4.40 -3.20
C ILE A 152 -16.79 -4.69 -3.27
N SER A 153 -17.22 -5.36 -4.34
CA SER A 153 -18.59 -5.80 -4.54
C SER A 153 -18.66 -7.31 -4.48
N TRP A 154 -19.76 -7.85 -3.97
CA TRP A 154 -20.02 -9.29 -3.92
C TRP A 154 -21.42 -9.62 -4.41
N GLN A 155 -21.57 -10.83 -4.95
CA GLN A 155 -22.86 -11.41 -5.29
C GLN A 155 -22.86 -12.90 -4.98
N PHE A 156 -23.86 -13.37 -4.26
CA PHE A 156 -24.08 -14.80 -4.10
C PHE A 156 -24.85 -15.35 -5.30
N HIS A 157 -24.31 -16.38 -5.93
CA HIS A 157 -24.87 -17.02 -7.11
C HIS A 157 -26.34 -17.40 -6.90
N ALA A 158 -27.19 -17.05 -7.86
CA ALA A 158 -28.61 -17.38 -7.79
C ALA A 158 -28.88 -18.89 -7.98
N ASP A 159 -27.95 -19.59 -8.63
CA ASP A 159 -27.96 -21.03 -8.90
C ASP A 159 -27.13 -21.84 -7.89
N ALA A 160 -26.72 -21.22 -6.77
CA ALA A 160 -26.02 -21.92 -5.71
C ALA A 160 -26.82 -23.14 -5.22
N PRO A 161 -26.21 -24.35 -5.15
CA PRO A 161 -26.93 -25.57 -4.81
C PRO A 161 -27.45 -25.51 -3.36
N PRO A 162 -28.50 -26.28 -3.00
CA PRO A 162 -29.06 -26.26 -1.65
C PRO A 162 -28.04 -26.47 -0.52
N VAL A 163 -27.00 -27.28 -0.77
CA VAL A 163 -25.90 -27.50 0.19
C VAL A 163 -25.11 -26.22 0.49
N ALA A 164 -25.00 -25.29 -0.47
CA ALA A 164 -24.34 -24.01 -0.26
C ALA A 164 -25.19 -23.03 0.58
N GLN A 165 -26.51 -23.27 0.72
CA GLN A 165 -27.40 -22.37 1.50
C GLN A 165 -27.22 -22.55 3.02
N ALA A 166 -26.64 -23.67 3.45
CA ALA A 166 -26.23 -23.90 4.85
C ALA A 166 -24.71 -23.71 5.07
N GLY A 167 -23.98 -23.38 4.00
CA GLY A 167 -22.52 -23.28 4.04
C GLY A 167 -22.03 -21.93 4.58
N SER A 168 -20.71 -21.81 4.68
CA SER A 168 -20.07 -20.58 5.15
C SER A 168 -18.80 -20.29 4.36
N THR A 169 -18.32 -19.05 4.47
CA THR A 169 -16.99 -18.68 3.97
C THR A 169 -15.96 -18.84 5.08
N PRO A 170 -14.68 -19.09 4.75
CA PRO A 170 -13.60 -18.90 5.71
C PRO A 170 -13.54 -17.42 6.15
N ASN A 171 -12.81 -17.16 7.23
CA ASN A 171 -12.37 -15.80 7.50
C ASN A 171 -11.34 -15.40 6.44
N VAL A 172 -11.70 -14.44 5.58
CA VAL A 172 -10.84 -13.89 4.53
C VAL A 172 -10.32 -12.54 4.99
N ALA A 173 -9.00 -12.43 5.11
CA ALA A 173 -8.34 -11.16 5.31
C ALA A 173 -8.09 -10.48 3.96
N PHE A 174 -8.37 -9.19 3.90
CA PHE A 174 -8.03 -8.30 2.79
C PHE A 174 -6.86 -7.43 3.22
N ILE A 175 -5.74 -7.54 2.51
CA ILE A 175 -4.45 -6.99 2.93
C ILE A 175 -3.97 -6.01 1.85
N TRP A 176 -3.66 -4.80 2.29
CA TRP A 176 -2.93 -3.80 1.51
C TRP A 176 -1.54 -3.66 2.10
N GLU A 177 -0.53 -3.85 1.27
CA GLU A 177 0.88 -3.74 1.67
C GLU A 177 1.58 -2.77 0.73
N ALA A 178 2.37 -1.86 1.28
CA ALA A 178 3.25 -0.97 0.54
C ALA A 178 4.69 -1.47 0.61
N GLN A 179 5.39 -1.45 -0.52
CA GLN A 179 6.86 -1.63 -0.58
C GLN A 179 7.48 -0.47 -1.37
N SER A 180 8.69 -0.05 -0.99
CA SER A 180 9.48 1.03 -1.60
C SER A 180 10.67 0.49 -2.38
#